data_AF-A0A2S2PXA4-F1
#
_entry.id   AF-A0A2S2PXA4-F1
#
_cell.length_a   1.000
_cell.length_b   1.000
_cell.length_c   1.000
_cell.angle_alpha   90.00
_cell.angle_beta   90.00
_cell.angle_gamma   90.00
#
_symmetry.space_group_name_H-M   'P 1'
#
loop_
_entity.id
_entity.type
_entity.pdbx_description
1 polymer ?
#
loop_
_entity_poly.entity_id
_entity_poly.type
_entity_poly.pdbx_seq_one_letter_code
_entity_poly.pdbx_strand_id
1 'polypeptide(L)'
;MVDEARSYKQEQLSICVRYVIGLDIVERFLEFVDVSSGQDANHIVAAIFKCFEKLKINMSTLYIVAQSYDGASVMRGCLGGVQAKIKEHYPCALYTHCMAHRLNLVVVDMCKGIKIARSVFNILESVYVHFSRPSNSSELVKIQLQLGLKKGNILRVCDTRWICRYKNCESMLNNYSAILNFLNNEVEVQADKDVVEAIGNAN
;
A
#
# COMPACT_ATOMS: atom_id res chain seq x y z
N MET A 1 -11.59 -13.30 -8.66
CA MET A 1 -10.63 -12.50 -7.88
C MET A 1 -11.28 -11.19 -7.51
N VAL A 2 -11.14 -10.78 -6.27
CA VAL A 2 -11.65 -9.48 -5.81
C VAL A 2 -10.56 -8.82 -5.00
N ASP A 3 -10.32 -7.52 -5.24
CA ASP A 3 -9.33 -6.73 -4.52
C ASP A 3 -9.95 -5.39 -4.10
N GLU A 4 -9.75 -5.04 -2.84
CA GLU A 4 -10.24 -3.81 -2.24
C GLU A 4 -9.11 -2.79 -2.19
N ALA A 5 -9.37 -1.59 -2.71
CA ALA A 5 -8.40 -0.51 -2.71
C ALA A 5 -9.08 0.82 -2.36
N ARG A 6 -8.38 1.61 -1.55
CA ARG A 6 -8.78 2.99 -1.23
C ARG A 6 -8.25 3.95 -2.29
N SER A 7 -9.16 4.69 -2.94
CA SER A 7 -8.85 5.84 -3.78
C SER A 7 -9.35 7.12 -3.09
N TYR A 8 -8.43 7.92 -2.56
CA TYR A 8 -8.75 9.11 -1.74
C TYR A 8 -9.69 8.81 -0.56
N LYS A 9 -10.96 9.22 -0.66
CA LYS A 9 -12.01 9.04 0.36
C LYS A 9 -13.00 7.93 -0.01
N GLN A 10 -12.78 7.24 -1.13
CA GLN A 10 -13.65 6.18 -1.62
C GLN A 10 -12.99 4.83 -1.51
N GLU A 11 -13.78 3.84 -1.15
CA GLU A 11 -13.38 2.43 -1.13
C GLU A 11 -13.93 1.77 -2.38
N GLN A 12 -13.03 1.14 -3.14
CA GLN A 12 -13.34 0.56 -4.43
C GLN A 12 -13.01 -0.92 -4.39
N LEU A 13 -13.97 -1.71 -4.86
CA LEU A 13 -13.86 -3.15 -4.99
C LEU A 13 -13.69 -3.49 -6.47
N SER A 14 -12.51 -3.98 -6.84
CA SER A 14 -12.26 -4.47 -8.19
C SER A 14 -12.70 -5.93 -8.31
N ILE A 15 -13.48 -6.24 -9.35
CA ILE A 15 -13.97 -7.60 -9.59
C ILE A 15 -13.42 -8.11 -10.91
N CYS A 16 -12.66 -9.21 -10.85
CA CYS A 16 -12.14 -9.91 -12.01
C CYS A 16 -12.55 -11.39 -11.98
N VAL A 17 -12.88 -11.94 -13.14
CA VAL A 17 -13.14 -13.37 -13.30
C VAL A 17 -12.10 -14.02 -14.19
N ARG A 18 -11.78 -15.27 -13.89
CA ARG A 18 -10.90 -16.11 -14.69
C ARG A 18 -11.63 -17.42 -14.98
N TYR A 19 -11.69 -17.80 -16.25
CA TYR A 19 -12.40 -18.99 -16.71
C TYR A 19 -11.70 -19.58 -17.93
N VAL A 20 -12.17 -20.72 -18.41
CA VAL A 20 -11.55 -21.45 -19.52
C VAL A 20 -12.52 -21.53 -20.70
N ILE A 21 -12.03 -21.31 -21.91
CA ILE A 21 -12.73 -21.59 -23.17
C ILE A 21 -11.89 -22.63 -23.91
N GLY A 22 -12.35 -23.89 -23.94
CA GLY A 22 -11.54 -25.00 -24.46
C GLY A 22 -10.32 -25.26 -23.59
N LEU A 23 -9.11 -24.95 -24.10
CA LEU A 23 -7.85 -25.01 -23.36
C LEU A 23 -7.29 -23.63 -22.99
N ASP A 24 -7.94 -22.56 -23.43
CA ASP A 24 -7.45 -21.20 -23.24
C ASP A 24 -7.98 -20.59 -21.95
N ILE A 25 -7.07 -20.04 -21.15
CA ILE A 25 -7.40 -19.30 -19.94
C ILE A 25 -7.75 -17.87 -20.33
N VAL A 26 -8.94 -17.43 -19.95
CA VAL A 26 -9.43 -16.08 -20.18
C VAL A 26 -9.61 -15.37 -18.84
N GLU A 27 -9.04 -14.18 -18.72
CA GLU A 27 -9.24 -13.28 -17.59
C GLU A 27 -10.00 -12.04 -18.06
N ARG A 28 -11.03 -11.64 -17.30
CA ARG A 28 -11.81 -10.45 -17.58
C ARG A 28 -12.00 -9.63 -16.32
N PHE A 29 -11.58 -8.38 -16.39
CA PHE A 29 -12.06 -7.34 -15.49
C PHE A 29 -13.55 -7.09 -15.77
N LEU A 30 -14.35 -7.06 -14.72
CA LEU A 30 -15.78 -6.84 -14.82
C LEU A 30 -16.13 -5.39 -14.50
N GLU A 31 -15.82 -4.94 -13.28
CA GLU A 31 -16.17 -3.59 -12.84
C GLU A 31 -15.36 -3.19 -11.59
N PHE A 32 -15.29 -1.87 -11.35
CA PHE A 32 -15.01 -1.29 -10.04
C PHE A 32 -16.33 -0.95 -9.36
N VAL A 33 -16.56 -1.49 -8.17
CA VAL A 33 -17.76 -1.22 -7.37
C VAL A 33 -17.39 -0.31 -6.20
N ASP A 34 -18.09 0.82 -6.07
CA ASP A 34 -17.96 1.66 -4.89
C ASP A 34 -18.59 0.96 -3.68
N VAL A 35 -17.77 0.68 -2.67
CA VAL A 35 -18.14 0.03 -1.41
C VAL A 35 -17.93 0.96 -0.20
N SER A 36 -17.89 2.27 -0.44
CA SER A 36 -17.69 3.27 0.63
C SER A 36 -18.80 3.26 1.69
N SER A 37 -19.99 2.72 1.37
CA SER A 37 -21.11 2.60 2.30
C SER A 37 -20.95 1.46 3.32
N GLY A 38 -20.06 0.49 3.07
CA GLY A 38 -19.87 -0.64 3.97
C GLY A 38 -18.79 -1.60 3.47
N GLN A 39 -17.85 -1.92 4.36
CA GLN A 39 -16.68 -2.78 4.08
C GLN A 39 -16.71 -4.08 4.89
N ASP A 40 -17.87 -4.47 5.42
CA ASP A 40 -18.00 -5.80 6.02
C ASP A 40 -18.18 -6.87 4.94
N ALA A 41 -18.03 -8.13 5.34
CA ALA A 41 -18.09 -9.24 4.39
C ALA A 41 -19.46 -9.40 3.72
N ASN A 42 -20.57 -9.02 4.38
CA ASN A 42 -21.90 -9.10 3.77
C ASN A 42 -22.04 -8.06 2.65
N HIS A 43 -21.61 -6.83 2.92
CA HIS A 43 -21.64 -5.75 1.93
C HIS A 43 -20.80 -6.10 0.70
N ILE A 44 -19.60 -6.65 0.90
CA ILE A 44 -18.72 -7.06 -0.20
C ILE A 44 -19.35 -8.20 -1.02
N VAL A 45 -19.92 -9.22 -0.38
CA VAL A 45 -20.60 -10.32 -1.08
C VAL A 45 -21.81 -9.82 -1.87
N ALA A 46 -22.63 -8.96 -1.26
CA ALA A 46 -23.77 -8.35 -1.94
C ALA A 46 -23.33 -7.52 -3.16
N ALA A 47 -22.23 -6.77 -3.05
CA ALA A 47 -21.65 -6.02 -4.15
C ALA A 47 -21.19 -6.94 -5.30
N ILE A 48 -20.57 -8.08 -4.99
CA ILE A 48 -20.16 -9.09 -5.98
C ILE A 48 -21.37 -9.66 -6.73
N PHE A 49 -22.40 -10.10 -6.01
CA PHE A 49 -23.59 -10.67 -6.63
C PHE A 49 -24.40 -9.65 -7.42
N LYS A 50 -24.52 -8.42 -6.93
CA LYS A 50 -25.13 -7.31 -7.68
C LYS A 50 -24.38 -7.02 -8.98
N CYS A 51 -23.05 -7.10 -8.99
CA CYS A 51 -22.26 -6.99 -10.21
C CYS A 51 -22.60 -8.11 -11.21
N PHE A 52 -22.72 -9.36 -10.74
CA PHE A 52 -23.11 -10.48 -11.59
C PHE A 52 -24.53 -10.35 -12.16
N GLU A 53 -25.49 -9.94 -11.34
CA GLU A 53 -26.87 -9.67 -11.75
C GLU A 53 -26.93 -8.55 -12.81
N LYS A 54 -26.22 -7.45 -12.58
CA LYS A 54 -26.12 -6.32 -13.53
C LYS A 54 -25.57 -6.77 -14.88
N LEU A 55 -24.59 -7.67 -14.88
CA LEU A 55 -23.99 -8.26 -16.08
C LEU A 55 -24.82 -9.40 -16.68
N LYS A 56 -26.01 -9.69 -16.11
CA LYS A 56 -26.92 -10.76 -16.52
C LYS A 56 -26.26 -12.14 -16.50
N ILE A 57 -25.30 -12.35 -15.59
CA ILE A 57 -24.71 -13.66 -15.34
C ILE A 57 -25.75 -14.50 -14.62
N ASN A 58 -26.13 -15.63 -15.22
CA ASN A 58 -27.12 -16.51 -14.61
C ASN A 58 -26.50 -17.28 -13.44
N MET A 59 -26.84 -16.85 -12.22
CA MET A 59 -26.36 -17.41 -10.96
C MET A 59 -26.75 -18.87 -10.76
N SER A 60 -27.88 -19.33 -11.33
CA SER A 60 -28.32 -20.73 -11.23
C SER A 60 -27.44 -21.71 -12.00
N THR A 61 -26.74 -21.21 -13.03
CA THR A 61 -25.84 -21.99 -13.88
C THR A 61 -24.37 -21.64 -13.65
N LEU A 62 -24.09 -20.69 -12.76
CA LEU A 62 -22.72 -20.22 -12.49
C LEU A 62 -22.02 -21.23 -11.59
N TYR A 63 -20.86 -21.70 -12.02
CA TYR A 63 -19.99 -22.54 -11.20
C TYR A 63 -18.76 -21.74 -10.77
N ILE A 64 -18.65 -21.48 -9.47
CA ILE A 64 -17.46 -20.87 -8.86
C ILE A 64 -16.62 -21.98 -8.22
N VAL A 65 -15.49 -22.30 -8.85
CA VAL A 65 -14.55 -23.34 -8.37
C VAL A 65 -13.41 -22.78 -7.52
N ALA A 66 -13.15 -21.48 -7.64
CA ALA A 66 -12.11 -20.81 -6.88
C ALA A 66 -12.45 -19.34 -6.64
N GLN A 67 -11.95 -18.82 -5.53
CA GLN A 67 -12.07 -17.44 -5.10
C GLN A 67 -10.73 -16.98 -4.52
N SER A 68 -10.32 -15.76 -4.82
CA SER A 68 -9.00 -15.26 -4.46
C SER A 68 -9.06 -13.82 -3.96
N TYR A 69 -8.57 -13.62 -2.73
CA TYR A 69 -8.57 -12.35 -2.01
C TYR A 69 -7.26 -12.18 -1.24
N ASP A 70 -7.04 -11.00 -0.67
CA ASP A 70 -5.96 -10.76 0.26
C ASP A 70 -6.14 -11.50 1.60
N GLY A 71 -5.22 -11.24 2.54
CA GLY A 71 -5.19 -11.86 3.85
C GLY A 71 -6.04 -11.16 4.90
N ALA A 72 -6.77 -10.08 4.57
CA ALA A 72 -7.54 -9.30 5.53
C ALA A 72 -8.61 -10.16 6.20
N SER A 73 -8.89 -9.90 7.48
CA SER A 73 -9.84 -10.70 8.26
C SER A 73 -11.23 -10.74 7.63
N VAL A 74 -11.68 -9.60 7.07
CA VAL A 74 -12.95 -9.47 6.33
C VAL A 74 -12.99 -10.37 5.10
N MET A 75 -11.87 -10.53 4.39
CA MET A 75 -11.81 -11.35 3.18
C MET A 75 -11.59 -12.84 3.50
N ARG A 76 -10.56 -13.13 4.30
CA ARG A 76 -10.06 -14.48 4.62
C ARG A 76 -10.84 -15.19 5.72
N GLY A 77 -11.57 -14.48 6.58
CA GLY A 77 -12.21 -15.06 7.77
C GLY A 77 -12.99 -16.35 7.49
N CYS A 78 -12.73 -17.41 8.25
CA CYS A 78 -13.33 -18.73 8.02
C CYS A 78 -14.79 -18.85 8.48
N LEU A 79 -15.25 -17.94 9.35
CA LEU A 79 -16.62 -17.91 9.87
C LEU A 79 -17.43 -16.76 9.29
N GLY A 80 -16.88 -15.54 9.33
CA GLY A 80 -17.58 -14.31 8.93
C GLY A 80 -16.98 -13.61 7.73
N GLY A 81 -15.94 -14.16 7.11
CA GLY A 81 -15.28 -13.51 5.98
C GLY A 81 -15.98 -13.77 4.65
N VAL A 82 -15.61 -12.99 3.64
CA VAL A 82 -16.11 -13.13 2.26
C VAL A 82 -15.91 -14.56 1.77
N GLN A 83 -14.77 -15.19 2.06
CA GLN A 83 -14.52 -16.56 1.61
C GLN A 83 -15.47 -17.61 2.19
N ALA A 84 -15.89 -17.43 3.45
CA ALA A 84 -16.85 -18.31 4.10
C ALA A 84 -18.25 -18.11 3.49
N LYS A 85 -18.66 -16.86 3.31
CA LYS A 85 -19.96 -16.49 2.75
C LYS A 85 -20.13 -16.93 1.30
N ILE A 86 -19.11 -16.74 0.45
CA ILE A 86 -19.16 -17.26 -0.92
C ILE A 86 -19.24 -18.79 -0.91
N LYS A 87 -18.59 -19.48 0.03
CA LYS A 87 -18.71 -20.95 0.16
C LYS A 87 -20.09 -21.43 0.60
N GLU A 88 -20.85 -20.62 1.34
CA GLU A 88 -22.25 -20.96 1.68
C GLU A 88 -23.10 -21.09 0.42
N HIS A 89 -22.87 -20.25 -0.59
CA HIS A 89 -23.55 -20.31 -1.89
C HIS A 89 -22.88 -21.27 -2.89
N TYR A 90 -21.56 -21.36 -2.84
CA TYR A 90 -20.73 -22.15 -3.76
C TYR A 90 -19.75 -23.03 -2.97
N PRO A 91 -20.19 -24.21 -2.46
CA PRO A 91 -19.38 -25.05 -1.57
C PRO A 91 -18.03 -25.50 -2.16
N CYS A 92 -17.95 -25.60 -3.49
CA CYS A 92 -16.72 -25.97 -4.21
C CYS A 92 -15.75 -24.81 -4.43
N ALA A 93 -16.09 -23.57 -4.04
CA ALA A 93 -15.26 -22.38 -4.26
C ALA A 93 -14.03 -22.37 -3.34
N LEU A 94 -12.91 -22.89 -3.82
CA LEU A 94 -11.66 -22.94 -3.06
C LEU A 94 -11.10 -21.54 -2.83
N TYR A 95 -10.83 -21.21 -1.56
CA TYR A 95 -10.16 -19.97 -1.21
C TYR A 95 -8.67 -20.05 -1.50
N THR A 96 -8.17 -19.08 -2.25
CA THR A 96 -6.76 -18.87 -2.54
C THR A 96 -6.31 -17.54 -1.98
N HIS A 97 -5.40 -17.58 -1.01
CA HIS A 97 -4.78 -16.38 -0.47
C HIS A 97 -3.85 -15.75 -1.52
N CYS A 98 -4.03 -14.46 -1.77
CA CYS A 98 -3.25 -13.69 -2.70
C CYS A 98 -1.74 -13.87 -2.49
N MET A 99 -1.05 -14.45 -3.48
CA MET A 99 0.38 -14.75 -3.38
C MET A 99 1.23 -13.49 -3.25
N ALA A 100 0.80 -12.41 -3.91
CA ALA A 100 1.37 -11.07 -3.78
C ALA A 100 1.38 -10.59 -2.32
N HIS A 101 0.23 -10.68 -1.65
CA HIS A 101 0.09 -10.29 -0.26
C HIS A 101 0.94 -11.17 0.66
N ARG A 102 0.94 -12.49 0.43
CA ARG A 102 1.81 -13.43 1.17
C ARG A 102 3.29 -13.09 1.05
N LEU A 103 3.76 -12.81 -0.16
CA LEU A 103 5.15 -12.44 -0.39
C LEU A 103 5.49 -11.14 0.33
N ASN A 104 4.61 -10.14 0.26
CA ASN A 104 4.78 -8.89 0.98
C ASN A 104 4.87 -9.10 2.51
N LEU A 105 4.02 -9.95 3.09
CA LEU A 105 4.09 -10.28 4.51
C LEU A 105 5.44 -10.90 4.89
N VAL A 106 5.94 -11.86 4.09
CA VAL A 106 7.27 -12.45 4.32
C VAL A 106 8.37 -11.39 4.27
N VAL A 107 8.34 -10.49 3.29
CA VAL A 107 9.32 -9.40 3.17
C VAL A 107 9.25 -8.47 4.39
N VAL A 108 8.04 -8.06 4.80
CA VAL A 108 7.84 -7.19 5.97
C VAL A 108 8.38 -7.85 7.23
N ASP A 109 8.07 -9.13 7.45
CA ASP A 109 8.51 -9.87 8.63
C ASP A 109 10.04 -10.06 8.65
N MET A 110 10.65 -10.38 7.51
CA MET A 110 12.12 -10.45 7.40
C MET A 110 12.78 -9.10 7.70
N CYS A 111 12.24 -7.99 7.17
CA CYS A 111 12.76 -6.66 7.45
C CYS A 111 12.64 -6.27 8.93
N LYS A 112 11.62 -6.77 9.64
CA LYS A 112 11.44 -6.54 11.08
C LYS A 112 12.34 -7.44 11.92
N GLY A 113 12.58 -8.67 11.48
CA GLY A 113 13.41 -9.66 12.18
C GLY A 113 14.92 -9.39 12.09
N ILE A 114 15.40 -8.90 10.94
CA ILE A 114 16.83 -8.60 10.74
C ILE A 114 17.15 -7.21 11.32
N LYS A 115 17.98 -7.16 12.37
CA LYS A 115 18.34 -5.91 13.08
C LYS A 115 18.80 -4.79 12.14
N ILE A 116 19.69 -5.09 11.20
CA ILE A 116 20.25 -4.11 10.25
C ILE A 116 19.15 -3.56 9.33
N ALA A 117 18.33 -4.44 8.75
CA ALA A 117 17.22 -4.04 7.89
C ALA A 117 16.22 -3.16 8.66
N ARG A 118 15.87 -3.55 9.88
CA ARG A 118 15.00 -2.76 10.76
C ARG A 118 15.57 -1.37 11.01
N SER A 119 16.86 -1.26 11.33
CA SER A 119 17.52 0.05 11.52
C SER A 119 17.44 0.91 10.26
N VAL A 120 17.71 0.34 9.08
CA VAL A 120 17.59 1.06 7.80
C VAL A 120 16.18 1.59 7.60
N PHE A 121 15.15 0.75 7.72
CA PHE A 121 13.77 1.19 7.51
C PHE A 121 13.26 2.18 8.56
N ASN A 122 13.75 2.10 9.80
CA ASN A 122 13.47 3.11 10.81
C ASN A 122 14.08 4.47 10.42
N ILE A 123 15.31 4.50 9.92
CA ILE A 123 15.94 5.72 9.41
C ILE A 123 15.15 6.28 8.23
N LEU A 124 14.73 5.44 7.29
CA LEU A 124 13.93 5.90 6.14
C LEU A 124 12.61 6.55 6.59
N GLU A 125 11.93 5.95 7.58
CA GLU A 125 10.71 6.53 8.13
C GLU A 125 10.99 7.86 8.87
N SER A 126 12.09 7.96 9.63
CA SER A 126 12.50 9.21 10.28
C SER A 126 12.79 10.32 9.27
N VAL A 127 13.51 10.01 8.19
CA VAL A 127 13.79 10.96 7.10
C VAL A 127 12.48 11.39 6.44
N TYR A 128 11.57 10.44 6.15
CA TYR A 128 10.25 10.76 5.64
C TYR A 128 9.50 11.72 6.57
N VAL A 129 9.41 11.43 7.87
CA VAL A 129 8.72 12.28 8.85
C VAL A 129 9.29 13.69 8.85
N HIS A 130 10.62 13.84 8.79
CA HIS A 130 11.29 15.14 8.73
C HIS A 130 10.88 15.94 7.50
N PHE A 131 10.95 15.32 6.31
CA PHE A 131 10.61 15.97 5.05
C PHE A 131 9.12 15.99 4.73
N SER A 132 8.27 15.34 5.54
CA SER A 132 6.81 15.47 5.43
C SER A 132 6.31 16.84 5.89
N ARG A 133 7.13 17.60 6.62
CA ARG A 133 6.85 18.98 7.02
C ARG A 133 6.89 19.89 5.77
N PRO A 134 5.87 20.75 5.55
CA PRO A 134 5.80 21.58 4.34
C PRO A 134 7.04 22.48 4.11
N SER A 135 7.61 23.04 5.19
CA SER A 135 8.84 23.84 5.14
C SER A 135 10.01 23.04 4.59
N ASN A 136 10.27 21.87 5.20
CA ASN A 136 11.41 21.02 4.88
C ASN A 136 11.25 20.39 3.49
N SER A 137 10.02 19.99 3.13
CA SER A 137 9.71 19.50 1.78
C SER A 137 10.00 20.56 0.71
N SER A 138 9.59 21.82 0.96
CA SER A 138 9.80 22.91 0.01
C SER A 138 11.29 23.21 -0.17
N GLU A 139 12.05 23.19 0.92
CA GLU A 139 13.49 23.43 0.88
C GLU A 139 14.26 22.27 0.21
N LEU A 140 13.90 21.02 0.51
CA LEU A 140 14.47 19.86 -0.16
C LEU A 140 14.28 19.93 -1.69
N VAL A 141 13.10 20.37 -2.15
CA VAL A 141 12.83 20.57 -3.57
C VAL A 141 13.73 21.65 -4.19
N LYS A 142 14.04 22.73 -3.46
CA LYS A 142 14.98 23.75 -3.96
C LYS A 142 16.38 23.18 -4.13
N ILE A 143 16.87 22.43 -3.13
CA ILE A 143 18.18 21.78 -3.18
C ILE A 143 18.24 20.75 -4.31
N GLN A 144 17.18 19.95 -4.50
CA GLN A 144 17.08 19.03 -5.64
C GLN A 144 17.24 19.76 -6.98
N LEU A 145 16.56 20.89 -7.16
CA LEU A 145 16.66 21.68 -8.40
C LEU A 145 18.06 22.26 -8.60
N GLN A 146 18.69 22.76 -7.53
CA GLN A 146 20.07 23.27 -7.58
C GLN A 146 21.09 22.19 -7.95
N LEU A 147 20.87 20.95 -7.52
CA LEU A 147 21.71 19.80 -7.84
C LEU A 147 21.34 19.13 -9.17
N GLY A 148 20.37 19.64 -9.92
CA GLY A 148 19.90 19.05 -11.18
C GLY A 148 19.20 17.69 -11.01
N LEU A 149 18.73 17.36 -9.80
CA LEU A 149 18.02 16.12 -9.51
C LEU A 149 16.56 16.22 -9.95
N LYS A 150 15.98 15.06 -10.32
CA LYS A 150 14.54 14.99 -10.58
C LYS A 150 13.78 15.27 -9.29
N LYS A 151 12.86 16.25 -9.34
CA LYS A 151 11.96 16.54 -8.22
C LYS A 151 11.25 15.28 -7.76
N GLY A 152 11.37 14.97 -6.47
CA GLY A 152 10.78 13.78 -5.88
C GLY A 152 10.58 13.95 -4.39
N ASN A 153 9.49 13.39 -3.86
CA ASN A 153 9.26 13.37 -2.42
C ASN A 153 9.89 12.12 -1.81
N ILE A 154 10.34 12.26 -0.56
CA ILE A 154 10.63 11.09 0.26
C ILE A 154 9.32 10.35 0.48
N LEU A 155 9.35 9.05 0.27
CA LEU A 155 8.18 8.20 0.40
C LEU A 155 8.05 7.73 1.85
N ARG A 156 6.81 7.47 2.28
CA ARG A 156 6.55 6.83 3.57
C ARG A 156 6.79 5.33 3.47
N VAL A 157 7.27 4.69 4.53
CA VAL A 157 7.26 3.23 4.64
C VAL A 157 5.83 2.74 4.88
N CYS A 158 5.34 1.87 4.01
CA CYS A 158 4.00 1.29 4.11
C CYS A 158 4.07 -0.23 4.06
N ASP A 159 3.55 -0.87 5.11
CA ASP A 159 3.53 -2.33 5.23
C ASP A 159 2.51 -2.99 4.30
N THR A 160 1.48 -2.28 3.87
CA THR A 160 0.38 -2.85 3.06
C THR A 160 0.58 -2.70 1.55
N ARG A 161 1.46 -1.80 1.09
CA ARG A 161 1.72 -1.56 -0.34
C ARG A 161 2.98 -2.31 -0.77
N TRP A 162 2.81 -3.41 -1.50
CA TRP A 162 3.88 -4.33 -1.95
C TRP A 162 5.20 -3.63 -2.31
N ILE A 163 5.17 -2.73 -3.29
CA ILE A 163 6.39 -2.13 -3.87
C ILE A 163 6.96 -0.98 -3.01
N CYS A 164 6.32 -0.67 -1.87
CA CYS A 164 6.65 0.51 -1.09
C CYS A 164 8.09 0.47 -0.54
N ARG A 165 8.55 -0.66 0.03
CA ARG A 165 9.91 -0.76 0.58
C ARG A 165 11.01 -0.56 -0.48
N TYR A 166 10.84 -1.15 -1.66
CA TYR A 166 11.75 -0.94 -2.79
C TYR A 166 11.76 0.54 -3.22
N LYS A 167 10.57 1.13 -3.45
CA LYS A 167 10.45 2.54 -3.85
C LYS A 167 11.00 3.50 -2.80
N ASN A 168 10.91 3.17 -1.51
CA ASN A 168 11.52 3.95 -0.44
C ASN A 168 13.04 3.97 -0.56
N CYS A 169 13.66 2.80 -0.71
CA CYS A 169 15.10 2.71 -0.92
C CYS A 169 15.53 3.45 -2.19
N GLU A 170 14.81 3.26 -3.29
CA GLU A 170 15.08 3.94 -4.56
C GLU A 170 14.94 5.47 -4.43
N SER A 171 13.89 5.96 -3.78
CA SER A 171 13.70 7.39 -3.52
C SER A 171 14.83 7.96 -2.65
N MET A 172 15.27 7.23 -1.64
CA MET A 172 16.37 7.65 -0.76
C MET A 172 17.71 7.71 -1.51
N LEU A 173 17.99 6.73 -2.36
CA LEU A 173 19.20 6.73 -3.19
C LEU A 173 19.20 7.88 -4.20
N ASN A 174 18.06 8.10 -4.88
CA ASN A 174 17.92 9.17 -5.87
C ASN A 174 18.02 10.57 -5.26
N ASN A 175 17.68 10.73 -3.97
CA ASN A 175 17.68 12.01 -3.27
C ASN A 175 18.82 12.15 -2.26
N TYR A 176 19.75 11.19 -2.22
CA TYR A 176 20.74 11.10 -1.15
C TYR A 176 21.59 12.37 -1.00
N SER A 177 22.10 12.92 -2.09
CA SER A 177 22.91 14.13 -2.08
C SER A 177 22.14 15.36 -1.61
N ALA A 178 20.88 15.52 -2.02
CA ALA A 178 20.03 16.62 -1.57
C ALA A 178 19.68 16.51 -0.08
N ILE A 179 19.37 15.30 0.39
CA ILE A 179 19.11 15.03 1.81
C ILE A 179 20.35 15.37 2.65
N LEU A 180 21.53 14.91 2.23
CA LEU A 180 22.77 15.15 2.93
C LEU A 180 23.10 16.65 2.99
N ASN A 181 22.96 17.37 1.87
CA ASN A 181 23.18 18.81 1.82
C ASN A 181 22.22 19.55 2.76
N PHE A 182 20.93 19.22 2.72
CA PHE A 182 19.93 19.82 3.61
C PHE A 182 20.27 19.61 5.10
N LEU A 183 20.55 18.36 5.50
CA LEU A 183 20.83 18.03 6.89
C LEU A 183 22.13 18.67 7.39
N ASN A 184 23.17 18.75 6.56
CA ASN A 184 24.40 19.45 6.91
C ASN A 184 24.15 20.95 7.15
N ASN A 185 23.38 21.59 6.27
CA ASN A 185 23.01 23.01 6.43
C ASN A 185 22.18 23.23 7.71
N GLU A 186 21.26 22.31 8.06
CA GLU A 186 20.53 22.38 9.32
C GLU A 186 21.45 22.30 10.55
N VAL A 187 22.43 21.39 10.53
CA VAL A 187 23.41 21.24 11.61
C VAL A 187 24.26 22.51 11.78
N GLU A 188 24.75 23.09 10.68
CA GLU A 188 25.53 24.34 10.71
C GLU A 188 24.71 25.51 11.29
N VAL A 189 23.48 25.71 10.80
CA VAL A 189 22.60 26.77 11.29
C VAL A 189 22.26 26.59 12.77
N GLN A 190 22.11 25.36 13.23
CA GLN A 190 21.79 25.09 14.63
C GLN A 190 23.00 25.26 15.55
N ALA A 191 24.19 24.87 15.10
CA ALA A 191 25.43 25.15 15.81
C ALA A 191 25.68 26.66 15.99
N ASP A 192 25.41 27.46 14.94
CA ASP A 192 25.53 28.91 15.01
C ASP A 192 24.53 29.53 16.02
N LYS A 193 23.31 28.99 16.10
CA LYS A 193 22.32 29.43 17.10
C LYS A 193 22.74 29.08 18.52
N ASP A 194 23.23 27.88 18.76
CA ASP A 194 23.71 27.46 20.07
C ASP A 194 24.91 28.31 20.52
N VAL A 195 25.80 28.68 19.59
CA VAL A 195 26.91 29.62 19.84
C VAL A 195 26.39 31.02 20.17
N VAL A 196 25.42 31.54 19.42
CA VAL A 196 24.82 32.86 19.66
C VAL A 196 24.07 32.91 20.99
N GLU A 197 23.32 31.87 21.35
CA GLU A 197 22.62 31.77 22.65
C GLU A 197 23.61 31.66 23.82
N ALA A 198 24.74 30.95 23.64
CA ALA A 198 25.80 30.88 24.65
C ALA A 198 26.50 32.24 24.88
N ILE A 199 26.65 33.05 23.84
CA ILE A 199 27.26 34.39 23.92
C ILE A 199 26.25 35.44 24.44
N GLY A 200 24.96 35.26 24.16
CA GLY A 200 23.88 36.20 24.47
C GLY A 200 23.47 36.33 25.95
N ASN A 201 23.98 35.48 26.84
CA ASN A 201 23.68 35.50 28.29
C ASN A 201 24.81 36.07 29.17
N ALA A 202 25.78 36.77 28.57
CA ALA A 202 26.96 37.29 29.28
C ALA A 202 26.95 38.83 29.52
N ASN A 203 25.80 39.50 29.40
CA ASN A 203 25.66 40.93 29.72
C ASN A 203 24.59 41.19 30.78
#